data_AF-A0A0F8ZTS8-F1
#
_entry.id   AF-A0A0F8ZTS8-F1
#
_cell.length_a   1.000
_cell.length_b   1.000
_cell.length_c   1.000
_cell.angle_alpha   90.00
_cell.angle_beta   90.00
_cell.angle_gamma   90.00
#
_symmetry.space_group_name_H-M   'P 1'
#
loop_
_entity.id
_entity.type
_entity.pdbx_description
1 polymer ?
#
loop_
_entity_poly.entity_id
_entity_poly.type
_entity_poly.pdbx_seq_one_letter_code
_entity_poly.pdbx_strand_id
1 'polypeptide(L)'
;MKFKKLHLENYQAHKDTTIDFTSGLNIIIGESDMGKSSILRALRKLVRDIPAGKDHINKDATSLKISLTVVDDNDHEYIITRQVTPSKNLYYLDDQEFGGFGREIPEEIQNILEMFVVELENSEKVDLHFSDQHDTPFMVARGSAGTRSKL
;
A
#
# COMPACT_ATOMS: atom_id res chain seq x y z
N MET A 1 9.19 -12.39 -1.42
CA MET A 1 8.00 -11.74 -2.01
C MET A 1 8.37 -10.60 -2.97
N LYS A 2 7.73 -10.51 -4.15
CA LYS A 2 7.98 -9.47 -5.18
C LYS A 2 6.68 -8.91 -5.74
N PHE A 3 6.63 -7.61 -6.05
CA PHE A 3 5.49 -7.03 -6.76
C PHE A 3 5.63 -7.34 -8.26
N LYS A 4 4.53 -7.81 -8.88
CA LYS A 4 4.49 -8.15 -10.30
C LYS A 4 3.64 -7.17 -11.09
N LYS A 5 2.46 -6.81 -10.57
CA LYS A 5 1.51 -5.95 -11.28
C LYS A 5 0.63 -5.16 -10.33
N LEU A 6 0.43 -3.89 -10.60
CA LEU A 6 -0.56 -3.05 -9.93
C LEU A 6 -1.62 -2.60 -10.94
N HIS A 7 -2.88 -2.75 -10.58
CA HIS A 7 -4.02 -2.25 -11.32
C HIS A 7 -4.83 -1.29 -10.45
N LEU A 8 -5.13 -0.12 -11.01
CA LEU A 8 -5.86 0.96 -10.36
C LEU A 8 -7.10 1.29 -11.18
N GLU A 9 -8.26 1.19 -10.54
CA GLU A 9 -9.53 1.65 -11.11
C GLU A 9 -10.07 2.80 -10.24
N ASN A 10 -10.35 3.94 -10.87
CA ASN A 10 -10.94 5.12 -10.25
C ASN A 10 -10.21 5.60 -8.98
N TYR A 11 -8.88 5.51 -8.96
CA TYR A 11 -8.04 5.97 -7.86
C TYR A 11 -7.38 7.32 -8.20
N GLN A 12 -7.84 8.40 -7.57
CA GLN A 12 -7.37 9.77 -7.83
C GLN A 12 -7.36 10.09 -9.34
N ALA A 13 -6.20 10.40 -9.92
CA ALA A 13 -6.07 10.70 -11.35
C ALA A 13 -6.14 9.44 -12.25
N HIS A 14 -5.98 8.24 -11.68
CA HIS A 14 -5.98 6.97 -12.42
C HIS A 14 -7.42 6.44 -12.57
N LYS A 15 -8.02 6.64 -13.75
CA LYS A 15 -9.34 6.06 -14.08
C LYS A 15 -9.25 4.55 -14.31
N ASP A 16 -8.28 4.15 -15.11
CA ASP A 16 -7.88 2.77 -15.34
C ASP A 16 -6.39 2.79 -15.67
N THR A 17 -5.56 2.18 -14.82
CA THR A 17 -4.11 2.17 -15.02
C THR A 17 -3.54 0.84 -14.58
N THR A 18 -2.78 0.23 -15.46
CA THR A 18 -2.01 -0.99 -15.19
C THR A 18 -0.52 -0.66 -15.21
N ILE A 19 0.20 -1.16 -14.20
CA ILE A 19 1.64 -1.01 -14.07
C ILE A 19 2.24 -2.40 -13.86
N ASP A 20 3.10 -2.83 -14.77
CA ASP A 20 3.89 -4.05 -14.62
C ASP A 20 5.22 -3.70 -13.96
N PHE A 21 5.54 -4.40 -12.88
CA PHE A 21 6.80 -4.22 -12.16
C PHE A 21 7.85 -5.21 -12.65
N THR A 22 9.09 -4.73 -12.70
CA THR A 22 10.27 -5.57 -12.86
C THR A 22 10.80 -5.98 -11.49
N SER A 23 11.52 -7.10 -11.43
CA SER A 23 12.21 -7.50 -10.20
C SER A 23 13.31 -6.49 -9.86
N GLY A 24 13.32 -6.00 -8.63
CA GLY A 24 14.32 -5.04 -8.13
C GLY A 24 13.85 -3.60 -8.23
N LEU A 25 14.57 -2.77 -9.00
CA LEU A 25 14.35 -1.32 -9.03
C LEU A 25 13.36 -0.92 -10.13
N ASN A 26 12.27 -0.28 -9.73
CA ASN A 26 11.30 0.33 -10.63
C ASN A 26 11.34 1.85 -10.48
N ILE A 27 11.48 2.57 -11.60
CA ILE A 27 11.56 4.04 -11.61
C ILE A 27 10.34 4.57 -12.38
N ILE A 28 9.50 5.35 -11.70
CA ILE A 28 8.32 5.97 -12.30
C ILE A 28 8.65 7.42 -12.64
N ILE A 29 8.67 7.75 -13.94
CA ILE A 29 9.03 9.08 -14.47
C ILE A 29 7.81 9.71 -15.13
N GLY A 30 7.71 11.04 -15.09
CA GLY A 30 6.66 11.81 -15.75
C GLY A 30 6.64 13.25 -15.26
N GLU A 31 5.82 14.10 -15.86
CA GLU A 31 5.66 15.50 -15.46
C GLU A 31 5.06 15.62 -14.04
N SER A 32 5.41 16.70 -13.33
CA SER A 32 4.81 16.99 -12.03
C SER A 32 3.28 17.02 -12.12
N ASP A 33 2.63 16.60 -11.03
CA ASP A 33 1.17 16.57 -10.88
C ASP A 33 0.40 15.57 -11.78
N MET A 34 1.09 14.66 -12.47
CA MET A 34 0.46 13.62 -13.29
C MET A 34 0.06 12.35 -12.51
N GLY A 35 -0.05 12.41 -11.18
CA GLY A 35 -0.47 11.25 -10.37
C GLY A 35 0.62 10.24 -10.01
N LYS A 36 1.91 10.52 -10.28
CA LYS A 36 3.02 9.63 -9.87
C LYS A 36 2.97 9.28 -8.38
N SER A 37 2.78 10.28 -7.52
CA SER A 37 2.66 10.07 -6.07
C SER A 37 1.37 9.33 -5.69
N SER A 38 0.33 9.37 -6.53
CA SER A 38 -0.92 8.62 -6.33
C SER A 38 -0.70 7.12 -6.42
N ILE A 39 0.26 6.65 -7.22
CA ILE A 39 0.62 5.22 -7.31
C ILE A 39 1.14 4.72 -5.95
N LEU A 40 2.08 5.45 -5.33
CA LEU A 40 2.60 5.10 -4.02
C LEU A 40 1.52 5.18 -2.93
N ARG A 41 0.63 6.17 -3.01
CA ARG A 41 -0.53 6.27 -2.10
C ARG A 41 -1.51 5.12 -2.29
N ALA A 42 -1.72 4.63 -3.50
CA ALA A 42 -2.57 3.48 -3.76
C ALA A 42 -2.02 2.22 -3.11
N LEU A 43 -0.71 1.97 -3.27
CA LEU A 43 -0.01 0.87 -2.58
C LEU A 43 -0.14 1.01 -1.06
N ARG A 44 0.11 2.21 -0.51
CA ARG A 44 -0.06 2.44 0.92
C ARG A 44 -1.50 2.23 1.40
N LYS A 45 -2.49 2.63 0.62
CA LYS A 45 -3.90 2.40 0.96
C LYS A 45 -4.25 0.91 0.93
N LEU A 46 -3.68 0.14 0.00
CA LEU A 46 -3.85 -1.31 -0.04
C LEU A 46 -3.24 -1.99 1.18
N VAL A 47 -2.04 -1.59 1.60
CA VAL A 47 -1.28 -2.30 2.64
C VAL A 47 -1.35 -1.68 4.04
N ARG A 48 -1.99 -0.52 4.21
CA ARG A 48 -2.18 0.15 5.52
C ARG A 48 -3.55 0.81 5.76
N ASP A 49 -4.40 0.93 4.73
CA ASP A 49 -5.53 1.87 4.73
C ASP A 49 -5.16 3.34 5.01
N ILE A 50 -4.01 3.78 4.51
CA ILE A 50 -3.56 5.16 4.67
C ILE A 50 -3.44 5.85 3.30
N PRO A 51 -4.06 7.03 3.10
CA PRO A 51 -4.96 7.71 4.03
C PRO A 51 -6.32 7.02 4.10
N ALA A 52 -6.92 7.03 5.30
CA ALA A 52 -8.24 6.44 5.52
C ALA A 52 -9.34 7.21 4.76
N GLY A 53 -10.52 6.60 4.65
CA GLY A 53 -11.67 7.23 4.02
C GLY A 53 -11.71 7.10 2.49
N LYS A 54 -12.57 7.91 1.88
CA LYS A 54 -13.03 7.77 0.49
C LYS A 54 -12.60 8.89 -0.46
N ASP A 55 -11.85 9.88 0.05
CA ASP A 55 -11.43 11.08 -0.70
C ASP A 55 -10.46 10.78 -1.87
N HIS A 56 -10.12 9.51 -2.06
CA HIS A 56 -9.22 9.00 -3.08
C HIS A 56 -9.97 8.41 -4.27
N ILE A 57 -11.31 8.30 -4.19
CA ILE A 57 -12.13 7.91 -5.33
C ILE A 57 -12.08 9.05 -6.35
N ASN A 58 -11.90 8.71 -7.62
CA ASN A 58 -11.98 9.68 -8.71
C ASN A 58 -13.32 10.44 -8.65
N LYS A 59 -13.31 11.75 -8.92
CA LYS A 59 -14.51 12.62 -8.80
C LYS A 59 -15.68 12.16 -9.68
N ASP A 60 -15.40 11.45 -10.77
CA ASP A 60 -16.39 10.93 -11.71
C ASP A 60 -16.88 9.51 -11.35
N ALA A 61 -16.46 8.95 -10.21
CA ALA A 61 -16.73 7.58 -9.81
C ALA A 61 -17.31 7.48 -8.39
N THR A 62 -18.00 6.37 -8.12
CA THR A 62 -18.59 6.08 -6.80
C THR A 62 -17.83 5.01 -6.02
N SER A 63 -16.91 4.32 -6.68
CA SER A 63 -16.06 3.29 -6.09
C SER A 63 -14.66 3.33 -6.67
N LEU A 64 -13.69 2.82 -5.90
CA LEU A 64 -12.32 2.56 -6.36
C LEU A 64 -11.98 1.08 -6.17
N LYS A 65 -10.99 0.62 -6.94
CA LYS A 65 -10.40 -0.70 -6.81
C LYS A 65 -8.90 -0.61 -7.00
N ILE A 66 -8.17 -1.31 -6.14
CA ILE A 66 -6.72 -1.43 -6.18
C ILE A 66 -6.40 -2.91 -6.15
N SER A 67 -5.76 -3.44 -7.17
CA SER A 67 -5.35 -4.85 -7.24
C SER A 67 -3.84 -4.93 -7.39
N LEU A 68 -3.19 -5.64 -6.47
CA LEU A 68 -1.76 -5.90 -6.50
C LEU A 68 -1.53 -7.40 -6.65
N THR A 69 -0.84 -7.78 -7.71
CA THR A 69 -0.31 -9.11 -7.91
C THR A 69 1.09 -9.18 -7.31
N VAL A 70 1.29 -10.12 -6.40
CA VAL A 70 2.58 -10.41 -5.77
C VAL A 70 2.99 -11.85 -6.03
N VAL A 71 4.29 -12.12 -6.03
CA VAL A 71 4.86 -13.44 -6.26
C VAL A 71 5.80 -13.78 -5.10
N ASP A 72 5.57 -14.93 -4.46
CA ASP A 72 6.42 -15.42 -3.38
C ASP A 72 7.78 -15.94 -3.90
N ASP A 73 8.59 -16.49 -3.00
CA ASP A 73 9.92 -17.00 -3.37
C ASP A 73 9.86 -18.38 -4.05
N ASN A 74 8.69 -19.02 -4.06
CA ASN A 74 8.40 -20.29 -4.75
C ASN A 74 7.67 -20.09 -6.10
N ASP A 75 7.64 -18.85 -6.62
CA ASP A 75 6.91 -18.46 -7.83
C ASP A 75 5.38 -18.63 -7.76
N HIS A 76 4.79 -18.71 -6.56
CA HIS A 76 3.34 -18.66 -6.39
C HIS A 76 2.83 -17.23 -6.46
N GLU A 77 1.77 -17.03 -7.24
CA GLU A 77 1.14 -15.74 -7.47
C GLU A 77 -0.09 -15.56 -6.58
N TYR A 78 -0.19 -14.39 -5.93
CA TYR A 78 -1.33 -13.97 -5.13
C TYR A 78 -1.87 -12.64 -5.65
N ILE A 79 -3.19 -12.52 -5.76
CA ILE A 79 -3.87 -11.29 -6.16
C ILE A 79 -4.58 -10.70 -4.95
N ILE A 80 -4.05 -9.60 -4.45
CA ILE A 80 -4.63 -8.85 -3.34
C ILE A 80 -5.42 -7.69 -3.92
N THR A 81 -6.73 -7.68 -3.72
CA THR A 81 -7.59 -6.60 -4.17
C THR A 81 -8.23 -5.89 -3.00
N ARG A 82 -8.24 -4.56 -3.04
CA ARG A 82 -9.08 -3.73 -2.18
C ARG A 82 -10.12 -2.99 -3.00
N GLN A 83 -11.37 -3.11 -2.58
CA GLN A 83 -12.50 -2.43 -3.19
C GLN A 83 -13.20 -1.57 -2.16
N VAL A 84 -13.37 -0.29 -2.50
CA VAL A 84 -14.08 0.68 -1.64
C VAL A 84 -15.27 1.23 -2.42
N THR A 85 -16.47 1.04 -1.87
CA THR A 85 -17.73 1.55 -2.41
C THR A 85 -18.38 2.48 -1.38
N PRO A 86 -19.52 3.13 -1.69
CA PRO A 86 -20.22 3.96 -0.72
C PRO A 86 -20.68 3.18 0.52
N SER A 87 -20.98 1.89 0.38
CA SER A 87 -21.52 1.05 1.44
C SER A 87 -20.56 0.01 2.00
N LYS A 88 -19.51 -0.37 1.25
CA LYS A 88 -18.60 -1.46 1.62
C LYS A 88 -17.13 -1.09 1.47
N ASN A 89 -16.30 -1.70 2.30
CA ASN A 89 -14.85 -1.69 2.21
C ASN A 89 -14.42 -3.15 2.32
N LEU A 90 -13.99 -3.73 1.21
CA LEU A 90 -13.73 -5.16 1.09
C LEU A 90 -12.29 -5.38 0.64
N TYR A 91 -11.74 -6.49 1.12
CA TYR A 91 -10.54 -7.08 0.60
C TYR A 91 -10.88 -8.39 -0.09
N TYR A 92 -10.08 -8.74 -1.09
CA TYR A 92 -10.07 -10.05 -1.71
C TYR A 92 -8.64 -10.55 -1.74
N LEU A 93 -8.46 -11.81 -1.38
CA LEU A 93 -7.24 -12.57 -1.67
C LEU A 93 -7.65 -13.65 -2.68
N ASP A 94 -7.23 -13.47 -3.93
CA ASP A 94 -7.72 -14.24 -5.07
C ASP A 94 -9.27 -14.21 -5.11
N ASP A 95 -9.93 -15.34 -4.88
CA ASP A 95 -11.39 -15.46 -4.87
C ASP A 95 -12.02 -15.34 -3.47
N GLN A 96 -11.21 -15.25 -2.40
CA GLN A 96 -11.70 -15.19 -1.04
C GLN A 96 -12.05 -13.74 -0.64
N GLU A 97 -13.32 -13.50 -0.30
CA GLU A 97 -13.81 -12.19 0.17
C GLU A 97 -13.58 -12.02 1.68
N PHE A 98 -13.08 -10.84 2.04
CA PHE A 98 -12.87 -10.38 3.40
C PHE A 98 -13.62 -9.06 3.62
N GLY A 99 -14.64 -9.07 4.50
CA GLY A 99 -15.41 -7.88 4.88
C GLY A 99 -15.77 -7.85 6.37
N GLY A 100 -16.22 -6.70 6.85
CA GLY A 100 -16.67 -6.53 8.25
C GLY A 100 -15.54 -6.25 9.25
N PHE A 101 -14.27 -6.36 8.84
CA PHE A 101 -13.11 -5.91 9.59
C PHE A 101 -13.05 -4.38 9.49
N GLY A 102 -13.01 -3.66 10.61
CA GLY A 102 -13.17 -2.20 10.65
C GLY A 102 -12.23 -1.43 9.70
N ARG A 103 -11.02 -1.13 10.17
CA ARG A 103 -9.95 -0.53 9.34
C ARG A 103 -8.69 -1.40 9.26
N GLU A 104 -8.72 -2.54 9.95
CA GLU A 104 -7.60 -3.47 9.96
C GLU A 104 -7.60 -4.31 8.69
N ILE A 105 -6.40 -4.71 8.30
CA ILE A 105 -6.17 -5.53 7.11
C ILE A 105 -6.30 -7.00 7.55
N PRO A 106 -6.97 -7.86 6.77
CA PRO A 106 -7.02 -9.29 7.08
C PRO A 106 -5.62 -9.88 7.34
N GLU A 107 -5.50 -10.76 8.34
CA GLU A 107 -4.22 -11.33 8.75
C GLU A 107 -3.56 -12.12 7.61
N GLU A 108 -4.35 -12.81 6.79
CA GLU A 108 -3.89 -13.56 5.62
C GLU A 108 -3.17 -12.65 4.63
N ILE A 109 -3.71 -11.45 4.39
CA ILE A 109 -3.12 -10.47 3.48
C ILE A 109 -1.86 -9.85 4.11
N GLN A 110 -1.88 -9.57 5.42
CA GLN A 110 -0.70 -9.07 6.12
C GLN A 110 0.46 -10.08 6.08
N ASN A 111 0.16 -11.36 6.29
CA ASN A 111 1.15 -12.44 6.27
C ASN A 111 1.74 -12.66 4.88
N ILE A 112 0.94 -12.52 3.81
CA ILE A 112 1.45 -12.62 2.43
C ILE A 112 2.34 -11.43 2.08
N LEU A 113 1.94 -10.21 2.47
CA LEU A 113 2.72 -9.02 2.14
C LEU A 113 4.02 -8.94 2.94
N GLU A 114 4.05 -9.50 4.15
CA GLU A 114 5.16 -9.41 5.12
C GLU A 114 5.59 -7.97 5.45
N MET A 115 4.75 -7.00 5.08
CA MET A 115 5.00 -5.58 5.34
C MET A 115 4.42 -5.28 6.71
N PHE A 116 5.19 -5.43 7.79
CA PHE A 116 4.73 -5.07 9.14
C PHE A 116 5.23 -3.69 9.57
N VAL A 117 4.48 -3.03 10.46
CA VAL A 117 4.93 -1.82 11.14
C VAL A 117 5.77 -2.26 12.34
N VAL A 118 6.94 -1.65 12.51
CA VAL A 118 7.85 -1.96 13.61
C VAL A 118 7.51 -1.08 14.80
N GLU A 119 7.34 -1.68 15.97
CA GLU A 119 7.20 -0.96 17.23
C GLU A 119 8.57 -0.85 17.91
N LEU A 120 8.94 0.37 18.26
CA LEU A 120 10.19 0.69 18.96
C LEU A 120 9.99 0.64 20.48
N GLU A 121 11.10 0.65 21.24
CA GLU A 121 11.09 0.59 22.70
C GLU A 121 10.30 1.72 23.38
N ASN A 122 10.20 2.89 22.72
CA ASN A 122 9.40 4.03 23.16
C ASN A 122 7.91 3.93 22.76
N SER A 123 7.43 2.75 22.37
CA SER A 123 6.08 2.50 21.83
C SER A 123 5.76 3.28 20.56
N GLU A 124 6.79 3.78 19.86
CA GLU A 124 6.62 4.45 18.60
C GLU A 124 6.49 3.42 17.46
N LYS A 125 5.44 3.57 16.65
CA LYS A 125 5.20 2.73 15.49
C LYS A 125 5.80 3.35 14.24
N VAL A 126 6.62 2.59 13.52
CA VAL A 126 7.39 3.04 12.37
C VAL A 126 7.14 2.15 11.18
N ASP A 127 6.73 2.75 10.06
CA ASP A 127 6.70 2.07 8.77
C ASP A 127 8.04 2.27 8.06
N LEU A 128 8.77 1.18 7.85
CA LEU A 128 10.07 1.19 7.17
C LEU A 128 9.94 1.03 5.64
N HIS A 129 8.76 0.68 5.15
CA HIS A 129 8.54 0.32 3.74
C HIS A 129 8.14 1.53 2.87
N PHE A 130 7.60 2.58 3.49
CA PHE A 130 7.14 3.77 2.80
C PHE A 130 7.92 5.00 3.29
N SER A 131 8.31 5.84 2.35
CA SER A 131 8.81 7.19 2.62
C SER A 131 8.06 8.17 1.72
N ASP A 132 7.56 9.25 2.31
CA ASP A 132 6.84 10.31 1.64
C ASP A 132 7.77 11.40 1.09
N GLN A 133 7.20 12.18 0.17
CA GLN A 133 7.82 13.38 -0.33
C GLN A 133 8.00 14.37 0.83
N HIS A 134 9.24 14.85 1.03
CA HIS A 134 9.65 15.74 2.12
C HIS A 134 9.79 15.09 3.51
N ASP A 135 9.77 13.76 3.61
CA ASP A 135 10.18 13.10 4.84
C ASP A 135 11.63 13.43 5.18
N THR A 136 11.87 13.79 6.44
CA THR A 136 13.25 13.97 6.93
C THR A 136 13.96 12.62 6.84
N PRO A 137 15.24 12.56 6.42
CA PRO A 137 15.98 11.31 6.36
C PRO A 137 15.83 10.53 7.67
N PHE A 138 15.35 9.30 7.56
CA PHE A 138 14.95 8.47 8.70
C PHE A 138 15.98 8.48 9.84
N MET A 139 17.27 8.30 9.50
CA MET A 139 18.36 8.26 10.49
C MET A 139 18.66 9.60 11.17
N VAL A 140 18.39 10.72 10.50
CA VAL A 140 18.69 12.07 11.03
C VAL A 140 17.54 12.57 11.89
N ALA A 141 16.30 12.29 11.48
CA ALA A 141 15.10 12.69 12.23
C ALA A 141 15.00 12.04 13.61
N ARG A 142 15.52 10.80 13.74
CA ARG A 142 15.36 9.95 14.91
C ARG A 142 16.64 9.85 15.77
N GLY A 143 17.67 10.64 15.45
CA GLY A 143 19.02 10.55 16.01
C GLY A 143 19.26 11.17 17.39
N SER A 144 18.23 11.64 18.10
CA SER A 144 18.40 12.14 19.47
C SER A 144 18.45 10.98 20.48
N ALA A 145 19.67 10.62 20.90
CA ALA A 145 20.05 9.87 22.11
C ALA A 145 18.94 9.06 22.82
N GLY A 146 18.63 7.86 22.32
CA GLY A 146 17.77 6.93 23.06
C GLY A 146 17.39 5.66 22.29
N THR A 147 17.26 5.73 20.98
CA THR A 147 16.75 4.59 20.19
C THR A 147 17.90 3.68 19.74
N ARG A 148 18.37 2.79 20.63
CA ARG A 148 19.22 1.66 20.26
C ARG A 148 18.54 0.37 20.68
N SER A 149 18.19 -0.47 19.70
CA SER A 149 17.75 -1.85 19.94
C SER A 149 18.88 -2.64 20.60
N LYS A 150 18.59 -3.31 21.72
CA LYS A 150 19.43 -4.40 22.22
C LYS A 150 19.07 -5.69 21.48
N LEU A 151 20.10 -6.28 20.85
CA LEU A 151 20.10 -7.67 20.37
C LEU A 151 19.92 -8.66 21.52
#